data_AF-A0A6B3NLM9-F1
#
_entry.id   AF-A0A6B3NLM9-F1
#
_cell.length_a   1.000
_cell.length_b   1.000
_cell.length_c   1.000
_cell.angle_alpha   90.00
_cell.angle_beta   90.00
_cell.angle_gamma   90.00
#
_symmetry.space_group_name_H-M   'P 1'
#
loop_
_entity.id
_entity.type
_entity.pdbx_description
1 polymer ?
#
loop_
_entity_poly.entity_id
_entity_poly.type
_entity_poly.pdbx_seq_one_letter_code
_entity_poly.pdbx_strand_id
1 'polypeptide(L)'
;MQHPSHVLELAIFTVRQDCVAQMPALRAGLRETLKSFPGLVEYRAYQPLNDDRVFADLAMWDSIESAQKVATAFSEGDPRFADYMHAIETLTFMSHFAPEMS
;
A
#
# COMPACT_ATOMS: atom_id res chain seq x y z
N MET A 1 -25.12 4.71 10.71
CA MET A 1 -24.60 4.13 9.45
C MET A 1 -23.78 2.92 9.86
N GLN A 2 -24.10 1.72 9.37
CA GLN A 2 -23.26 0.56 9.63
C GLN A 2 -21.93 0.80 8.90
N HIS A 3 -20.84 0.93 9.65
CA HIS A 3 -19.52 0.99 9.04
C HIS A 3 -19.28 -0.34 8.32
N PRO A 4 -18.78 -0.33 7.07
CA PRO A 4 -18.42 -1.56 6.41
C PRO A 4 -17.41 -2.32 7.27
N SER A 5 -17.51 -3.65 7.27
CA SER A 5 -16.67 -4.53 8.12
C SER A 5 -15.17 -4.46 7.80
N HIS A 6 -14.80 -3.78 6.71
CA HIS A 6 -13.43 -3.53 6.27
C HIS A 6 -13.42 -2.41 5.22
N VAL A 7 -12.23 -1.86 4.96
CA VAL A 7 -11.93 -0.84 3.96
C VAL A 7 -10.81 -1.35 3.05
N LEU A 8 -10.92 -1.10 1.75
CA LEU A 8 -9.85 -1.34 0.79
C LEU A 8 -9.04 -0.05 0.61
N GLU A 9 -7.74 -0.13 0.76
CA GLU A 9 -6.77 0.86 0.28
C GLU A 9 -6.17 0.37 -1.03
N LEU A 10 -6.17 1.21 -2.05
CA LEU A 10 -5.54 0.96 -3.34
C LEU A 10 -4.50 2.05 -3.60
N ALA A 11 -3.25 1.63 -3.79
CA ALA A 11 -2.18 2.49 -4.27
C ALA A 11 -1.72 2.04 -5.66
N ILE A 12 -1.62 2.99 -6.60
CA ILE A 12 -1.02 2.78 -7.92
C ILE A 12 0.12 3.78 -8.07
N PHE A 13 1.29 3.30 -8.39
CA PHE A 13 2.51 4.11 -8.40
C PHE A 13 3.51 3.63 -9.44
N THR A 14 4.32 4.57 -9.90
CA THR A 14 5.46 4.30 -10.75
C THR A 14 6.69 4.06 -9.88
N VAL A 15 7.37 2.93 -10.11
CA VAL A 15 8.62 2.56 -9.42
C VAL A 15 9.80 3.09 -10.21
N ARG A 16 10.83 3.62 -9.54
CA ARG A 16 12.09 4.04 -10.18
C ARG A 16 12.73 2.90 -10.97
N GLN A 17 13.28 3.20 -12.15
CA GLN A 17 13.85 2.21 -13.08
C GLN A 17 14.88 1.29 -12.41
N ASP A 18 15.74 1.84 -11.55
CA ASP A 18 16.80 1.13 -10.82
C ASP A 18 16.27 0.26 -9.66
N CYS A 19 15.02 0.46 -9.25
CA CYS A 19 14.38 -0.24 -8.15
C CYS A 19 13.42 -1.37 -8.59
N VAL A 20 13.07 -1.44 -9.89
CA VAL A 20 12.08 -2.42 -10.42
C VAL A 20 12.42 -3.86 -10.01
N ALA A 21 13.68 -4.27 -10.20
CA ALA A 21 14.14 -5.63 -9.88
C ALA A 21 14.12 -5.94 -8.37
N GLN A 22 14.08 -4.90 -7.52
CA GLN A 22 14.14 -5.01 -6.06
C GLN A 22 12.74 -5.05 -5.43
N MET A 23 11.68 -4.76 -6.20
CA MET A 23 10.31 -4.68 -5.71
C MET A 23 9.83 -5.90 -4.92
N PRO A 24 10.15 -7.15 -5.28
CA PRO A 24 9.78 -8.31 -4.45
C PRO A 24 10.35 -8.24 -3.03
N ALA A 25 11.61 -7.85 -2.87
CA ALA A 25 12.26 -7.72 -1.57
C ALA A 25 11.73 -6.51 -0.78
N LEU A 26 11.57 -5.37 -1.45
CA LEU A 26 11.02 -4.16 -0.86
C LEU A 26 9.59 -4.37 -0.33
N ARG A 27 8.75 -5.10 -1.09
CA ARG A 27 7.39 -5.46 -0.65
C ARG A 27 7.37 -6.50 0.46
N ALA A 28 8.39 -7.38 0.54
CA ALA A 28 8.54 -8.26 1.70
C ALA A 28 8.81 -7.43 2.97
N GLY A 29 9.69 -6.43 2.90
CA GLY A 29 9.93 -5.48 3.98
C GLY A 29 8.68 -4.68 4.35
N LEU A 30 7.97 -4.14 3.35
CA LEU A 30 6.69 -3.46 3.57
C LEU A 30 5.68 -4.35 4.29
N ARG A 31 5.54 -5.62 3.87
CA ARG A 31 4.62 -6.57 4.51
C ARG A 31 4.93 -6.75 5.99
N GLU A 32 6.21 -6.86 6.36
CA GLU A 32 6.60 -6.94 7.78
C GLU A 32 6.30 -5.65 8.54
N THR A 33 6.55 -4.48 7.92
CA THR A 33 6.19 -3.19 8.51
C THR A 33 4.68 -3.09 8.73
N LEU A 34 3.86 -3.46 7.74
CA LEU A 34 2.40 -3.39 7.83
C LEU A 34 1.83 -4.31 8.94
N LYS A 35 2.44 -5.47 9.19
CA LYS A 35 2.04 -6.36 10.32
C LYS A 35 2.17 -5.70 11.70
N SER A 36 3.00 -4.66 11.83
CA SER A 36 3.13 -3.90 13.09
C SER A 36 1.98 -2.92 13.31
N PHE A 37 1.17 -2.65 12.30
CA PHE A 37 0.00 -1.79 12.40
C PHE A 37 -1.25 -2.63 12.71
N PRO A 38 -2.02 -2.28 13.76
CA PRO A 38 -3.29 -2.91 14.04
C PRO A 38 -4.26 -2.76 12.87
N GLY A 39 -5.11 -3.76 12.68
CA GLY A 39 -6.23 -3.71 11.74
C GLY A 39 -5.91 -4.11 10.30
N LEU A 40 -4.67 -4.49 9.97
CA LEU A 40 -4.38 -5.10 8.67
C LEU A 40 -5.07 -6.46 8.56
N VAL A 41 -5.97 -6.61 7.59
CA VAL A 41 -6.65 -7.88 7.29
C VAL A 41 -5.90 -8.62 6.18
N GLU A 42 -5.51 -7.92 5.12
CA GLU A 42 -4.82 -8.52 3.99
C GLU A 42 -3.94 -7.51 3.26
N TYR A 43 -2.82 -7.98 2.69
CA TYR A 43 -2.01 -7.20 1.76
C TYR A 43 -1.68 -8.04 0.51
N ARG A 44 -2.04 -7.50 -0.66
CA ARG A 44 -1.78 -8.06 -1.99
C ARG A 44 -1.04 -7.05 -2.85
N ALA A 45 -0.04 -7.55 -3.55
CA ALA A 45 0.83 -6.77 -4.41
C ALA A 45 0.72 -7.26 -5.86
N TYR A 46 0.62 -6.32 -6.79
CA TYR A 46 0.52 -6.59 -8.23
C TYR A 46 1.69 -5.92 -8.95
N GLN A 47 2.28 -6.65 -9.91
CA GLN A 47 3.33 -6.15 -10.77
C GLN A 47 2.78 -5.95 -12.19
N PRO A 48 3.39 -5.06 -12.99
CA PRO A 48 3.04 -4.95 -14.40
C PRO A 48 3.32 -6.28 -15.13
N LEU A 49 2.53 -6.58 -16.15
CA LEU A 49 2.72 -7.78 -16.98
C LEU A 49 3.74 -7.55 -18.12
N ASN A 50 4.07 -6.30 -18.38
CA ASN A 50 4.99 -5.83 -19.41
C ASN A 50 6.20 -5.15 -18.75
N ASP A 51 7.14 -4.67 -19.57
CA ASP A 51 8.32 -3.91 -19.12
C ASP A 51 7.98 -2.48 -18.62
N ASP A 52 6.75 -2.27 -18.14
CA ASP A 52 6.32 -1.04 -17.51
C ASP A 52 6.77 -0.99 -16.04
N ARG A 53 6.58 0.16 -15.40
CA ARG A 53 6.95 0.43 -14.02
C ARG A 53 5.76 0.85 -13.16
N VAL A 54 4.55 0.64 -13.65
CA VAL A 54 3.32 0.90 -12.89
C VAL A 54 2.97 -0.33 -12.07
N PHE A 55 3.05 -0.18 -10.76
CA PHE A 55 2.74 -1.21 -9.77
C PHE A 55 1.46 -0.84 -9.02
N ALA A 56 0.78 -1.86 -8.49
CA ALA A 56 -0.39 -1.66 -7.64
C ALA A 56 -0.28 -2.46 -6.34
N ASP A 57 -0.66 -1.82 -5.25
CA ASP A 57 -0.74 -2.41 -3.91
C ASP A 57 -2.16 -2.27 -3.38
N LEU A 58 -2.68 -3.37 -2.86
CA LEU A 58 -3.98 -3.43 -2.21
C LEU A 58 -3.77 -3.84 -0.75
N ALA A 59 -4.27 -3.02 0.18
CA ALA A 59 -4.32 -3.34 1.59
C ALA A 59 -5.76 -3.29 2.08
N MET A 60 -6.20 -4.35 2.75
CA MET A 60 -7.52 -4.41 3.38
C MET A 60 -7.35 -4.19 4.87
N TRP A 61 -8.12 -3.25 5.40
CA TRP A 61 -8.09 -2.82 6.79
C TRP A 61 -9.44 -3.06 7.46
N ASP A 62 -9.46 -3.33 8.76
CA ASP A 62 -10.69 -3.51 9.53
C ASP A 62 -11.53 -2.24 9.68
N SER A 63 -10.91 -1.08 9.47
CA SER A 63 -11.51 0.24 9.63
C SER A 63 -10.75 1.29 8.82
N ILE A 64 -11.43 2.40 8.52
CA ILE A 64 -10.81 3.56 7.89
C ILE A 64 -9.74 4.20 8.80
N GLU A 65 -9.92 4.13 10.11
CA GLU A 65 -9.00 4.69 11.10
C GLU A 65 -7.66 3.96 11.10
N SER A 66 -7.68 2.61 10.99
CA SER A 66 -6.47 1.80 10.82
C SER A 66 -5.74 2.15 9.53
N ALA A 67 -6.46 2.24 8.41
CA ALA A 67 -5.89 2.60 7.11
C ALA A 67 -5.25 4.00 7.13
N GLN A 68 -5.97 5.00 7.67
CA GLN A 68 -5.49 6.38 7.74
C GLN A 68 -4.24 6.53 8.59
N LYS A 69 -4.12 5.79 9.71
CA LYS A 69 -2.89 5.81 10.54
C LYS A 69 -1.66 5.40 9.74
N VAL A 70 -1.79 4.37 8.90
CA VAL A 70 -0.68 3.87 8.07
C VAL A 70 -0.38 4.85 6.94
N ALA A 71 -1.42 5.33 6.25
CA ALA A 71 -1.28 6.34 5.21
C ALA A 71 -0.61 7.63 5.73
N THR A 72 -0.98 8.09 6.93
CA THR A 72 -0.34 9.24 7.59
C THR A 72 1.12 8.93 7.90
N ALA A 73 1.43 7.81 8.56
CA ALA A 73 2.81 7.42 8.87
C ALA A 73 3.69 7.35 7.60
N PHE A 74 3.15 6.80 6.52
CA PHE A 74 3.81 6.77 5.21
C PHE A 74 4.04 8.19 4.66
N SER A 75 3.02 9.04 4.66
CA SER A 75 3.12 10.41 4.12
C SER A 75 4.02 11.33 4.94
N GLU A 76 4.13 11.09 6.26
CA GLU A 76 4.99 11.85 7.17
C GLU A 76 6.44 11.34 7.17
N GLY A 77 6.75 10.31 6.37
CA GLY A 77 8.11 9.81 6.20
C GLY A 77 8.59 8.94 7.35
N ASP A 78 7.71 8.13 7.95
CA ASP A 78 8.10 7.15 8.96
C ASP A 78 9.26 6.28 8.43
N PRO A 79 10.41 6.22 9.14
CA PRO A 79 11.61 5.53 8.68
C PRO A 79 11.40 4.06 8.31
N ARG A 80 10.37 3.40 8.86
CA ARG A 80 10.04 2.00 8.54
C ARG A 80 9.60 1.80 7.10
N PHE A 81 9.21 2.88 6.39
CA PHE A 81 8.85 2.85 4.98
C PHE A 81 9.95 3.41 4.07
N ALA A 82 11.08 3.88 4.60
CA ALA A 82 12.07 4.67 3.85
C ALA A 82 12.54 3.99 2.56
N ASP A 83 12.91 2.70 2.62
CA ASP A 83 13.39 1.95 1.45
C ASP A 83 12.28 1.80 0.40
N TYR A 84 11.04 1.56 0.84
CA TYR A 84 9.89 1.43 -0.04
C TYR A 84 9.51 2.77 -0.67
N MET A 85 9.46 3.84 0.12
CA MET A 85 9.23 5.21 -0.34
C MET A 85 10.27 5.65 -1.36
N HIS A 86 11.54 5.31 -1.12
CA HIS A 86 12.63 5.64 -2.04
C HIS A 86 12.42 5.03 -3.43
N ALA A 87 11.92 3.79 -3.50
CA ALA A 87 11.67 3.09 -4.74
C ALA A 87 10.51 3.68 -5.55
N ILE A 88 9.62 4.45 -4.93
CA ILE A 88 8.51 5.11 -5.62
C ILE A 88 9.01 6.38 -6.29
N GLU A 89 8.87 6.44 -7.62
CA GLU A 89 9.13 7.65 -8.40
C GLU A 89 7.95 8.61 -8.29
N THR A 90 6.74 8.10 -8.51
CA THR A 90 5.50 8.90 -8.49
C THR A 90 4.35 8.06 -7.94
N LEU A 91 3.59 8.60 -6.99
CA LEU A 91 2.31 8.05 -6.56
C LEU A 91 1.20 8.59 -7.48
N THR A 92 0.65 7.73 -8.34
CA THR A 92 -0.37 8.11 -9.33
C THR A 92 -1.76 8.15 -8.71
N PHE A 93 -2.05 7.21 -7.81
CA PHE A 93 -3.35 7.07 -7.17
C PHE A 93 -3.20 6.48 -5.78
N MET A 94 -3.93 7.04 -4.81
CA MET A 94 -4.12 6.45 -3.49
C MET A 94 -5.51 6.83 -2.98
N SER A 95 -6.33 5.83 -2.66
CA SER A 95 -7.66 6.07 -2.11
C SER A 95 -8.14 4.91 -1.26
N HIS A 96 -9.15 5.18 -0.45
CA HIS A 96 -9.85 4.22 0.39
C HIS A 96 -11.25 3.98 -0.15
N PHE A 97 -11.70 2.74 -0.15
CA PHE A 97 -13.00 2.32 -0.65
C PHE A 97 -13.73 1.46 0.37
N ALA A 98 -15.03 1.69 0.49
CA ALA A 98 -15.93 0.78 1.18
C ALA A 98 -16.40 -0.32 0.20
N PRO A 99 -16.62 -1.55 0.68
CA PRO A 99 -17.41 -2.54 -0.03
C PRO A 99 -18.78 -1.97 -0.41
N GLU A 100 -19.24 -2.29 -1.62
CA GLU A 100 -20.62 -2.03 -2.01
C GLU A 100 -21.56 -2.88 -1.15
N MET A 101 -22.61 -2.27 -0.60
CA MET A 101 -23.63 -3.03 0.13
C MET A 101 -24.53 -3.74 -0.89
N SER A 102 -24.47 -5.07 -0.91
CA SER A 102 -25.41 -5.93 -1.65
C SER A 102 -26.77 -5.98 -1.00
#